data_AF-A0A3B9FW28-F1
#
_entry.id   AF-A0A3B9FW28-F1
#
_cell.length_a   1.000
_cell.length_b   1.000
_cell.length_c   1.000
_cell.angle_alpha   90.00
_cell.angle_beta   90.00
_cell.angle_gamma   90.00
#
_symmetry.space_group_name_H-M   'P 1'
#
loop_
_entity.id
_entity.type
_entity.pdbx_description
1 polymer ?
#
loop_
_entity_poly.entity_id
_entity_poly.type
_entity_poly.pdbx_seq_one_letter_code
_entity_poly.pdbx_strand_id
1 'polypeptide(L)'
;MAGKYFVTGIGTEVGKTMVSAVLCEALEADYWKPVQAGDPDHTDSMKIAELISNKKTVIHPERYKLSEPMSPHAAAQLDKVRISPRDFELPKTENKLIVEGAGGVMVPLND
;
A
#
# COMPACT_ATOMS: atom_id res chain seq x y z
N MET A 1 6.69 -15.17 15.44
CA MET A 1 6.61 -13.96 14.60
C MET A 1 5.38 -14.09 13.74
N ALA A 2 4.46 -13.12 13.74
CA ALA A 2 3.29 -13.17 12.87
C ALA A 2 3.71 -13.02 11.40
N GLY A 3 2.96 -13.67 10.49
CA GLY A 3 3.29 -13.74 9.07
C GLY A 3 3.20 -12.38 8.36
N LYS A 4 4.13 -12.13 7.43
CA LYS A 4 4.16 -10.91 6.61
C LYS A 4 4.03 -11.30 5.15
N TYR A 5 3.12 -10.64 4.44
CA TYR A 5 2.76 -10.97 3.06
C TYR A 5 2.87 -9.72 2.19
N PHE A 6 3.43 -9.87 0.99
CA PHE A 6 3.51 -8.77 0.02
C PHE A 6 2.57 -9.06 -1.15
N VAL A 7 1.63 -8.17 -1.40
CA VAL A 7 0.68 -8.24 -2.51
C VAL A 7 1.20 -7.38 -3.65
N THR A 8 1.53 -8.02 -4.76
CA THR A 8 1.96 -7.37 -6.00
C THR A 8 1.02 -7.74 -7.16
N GLY A 9 1.24 -7.14 -8.32
CA GLY A 9 0.44 -7.41 -9.52
C GLY A 9 1.24 -7.15 -10.79
N ILE A 10 0.67 -7.57 -11.92
CA ILE A 10 1.27 -7.35 -13.25
C ILE A 10 1.00 -5.94 -13.79
N GLY A 11 0.14 -5.16 -13.13
CA GLY A 11 -0.23 -3.81 -13.54
C GLY A 11 -1.08 -3.08 -12.50
N THR A 12 -1.59 -1.91 -12.89
CA THR A 12 -2.61 -1.16 -12.17
C THR A 12 -3.98 -1.82 -12.38
N GLU A 13 -4.93 -1.56 -11.47
CA GLU A 13 -6.34 -2.01 -11.58
C GLU A 13 -6.59 -3.52 -11.69
N VAL A 14 -5.57 -4.36 -11.61
CA VAL A 14 -5.67 -5.84 -11.61
C VAL A 14 -6.32 -6.44 -10.34
N GLY A 15 -6.85 -5.60 -9.44
CA GLY A 15 -7.55 -6.05 -8.23
C GLY A 15 -6.70 -6.22 -6.97
N LYS A 16 -5.46 -5.69 -6.91
CA LYS A 16 -4.58 -5.79 -5.73
C LYS A 16 -5.29 -5.37 -4.43
N THR A 17 -5.93 -4.20 -4.42
CA THR A 17 -6.64 -3.66 -3.25
C THR A 17 -7.77 -4.57 -2.77
N MET A 18 -8.50 -5.18 -3.70
CA MET A 18 -9.57 -6.12 -3.36
C MET A 18 -8.99 -7.40 -2.72
N VAL A 19 -7.90 -7.93 -3.28
CA VAL A 19 -7.18 -9.06 -2.69
C VAL A 19 -6.63 -8.71 -1.31
N SER A 20 -6.04 -7.53 -1.16
CA SER A 20 -5.58 -7.01 0.14
C SER A 20 -6.71 -6.95 1.16
N ALA A 21 -7.89 -6.43 0.79
CA ALA A 21 -9.06 -6.38 1.67
C ALA A 21 -9.51 -7.79 2.11
N VAL A 22 -9.61 -8.74 1.17
CA VAL A 22 -9.96 -10.14 1.48
C VAL A 22 -8.96 -10.77 2.44
N LEU A 23 -7.66 -10.54 2.24
CA LEU A 23 -6.61 -11.05 3.11
C LEU A 23 -6.66 -10.41 4.50
N CYS A 24 -6.89 -9.08 4.57
CA CYS A 24 -7.04 -8.38 5.84
C CYS A 24 -8.26 -8.90 6.61
N GLU A 25 -9.40 -9.09 5.95
CA GLU A 25 -10.62 -9.60 6.56
C GLU A 25 -10.46 -11.04 7.06
N ALA A 26 -10.00 -11.95 6.19
CA ALA A 26 -9.92 -13.37 6.51
C ALA A 26 -8.85 -13.70 7.55
N LEU A 27 -7.75 -12.95 7.56
CA LEU A 27 -6.62 -13.18 8.46
C LEU A 27 -6.63 -12.27 9.68
N GLU A 28 -7.57 -11.32 9.75
CA GLU A 28 -7.60 -10.21 10.69
C GLU A 28 -6.25 -9.47 10.73
N ALA A 29 -5.59 -9.37 9.57
CA ALA A 29 -4.23 -8.84 9.44
C ALA A 29 -4.24 -7.32 9.34
N ASP A 30 -3.14 -6.70 9.78
CA ASP A 30 -2.86 -5.30 9.55
C ASP A 30 -2.58 -5.04 8.08
N TYR A 31 -2.81 -3.81 7.63
CA TYR A 31 -2.56 -3.38 6.26
C TYR A 31 -1.54 -2.25 6.21
N TRP A 32 -0.67 -2.27 5.19
CA TRP A 32 0.17 -1.14 4.87
C TRP A 32 0.39 -1.01 3.36
N LYS A 33 0.17 0.19 2.85
CA LYS A 33 0.58 0.58 1.50
C LYS A 33 1.71 1.60 1.60
N PRO A 34 2.98 1.21 1.39
CA PRO A 34 4.09 2.14 1.55
C PRO A 34 4.01 3.38 0.65
N VAL A 35 3.50 3.22 -0.58
CA VAL A 35 3.40 4.31 -1.54
C VAL A 35 2.01 4.35 -2.15
N GLN A 36 1.33 5.48 -1.94
CA GLN A 36 0.10 5.86 -2.61
C GLN A 36 0.43 6.96 -3.63
N ALA A 37 -0.13 6.86 -4.84
CA ALA A 37 -0.02 7.89 -5.86
C ALA A 37 -1.39 8.18 -6.46
N GLY A 38 -1.71 9.47 -6.65
CA GLY A 38 -2.98 9.95 -7.16
C GLY A 38 -3.87 10.53 -6.07
N ASP A 39 -5.15 10.15 -6.09
CA ASP A 39 -6.21 10.80 -5.32
C ASP A 39 -6.01 10.63 -3.78
N PRO A 40 -5.72 11.71 -3.04
CA PRO A 40 -5.53 11.67 -1.59
C PRO A 40 -6.84 11.42 -0.83
N ASP A 41 -7.99 11.70 -1.43
CA ASP A 41 -9.31 11.51 -0.83
C ASP A 41 -9.88 10.10 -1.12
N HIS A 42 -9.28 9.36 -2.06
CA HIS A 42 -9.70 8.01 -2.43
C HIS A 42 -8.52 7.01 -2.43
N THR A 43 -7.89 6.86 -1.27
CA THR A 43 -6.75 5.96 -1.10
C THR A 43 -7.17 4.49 -0.98
N ASP A 44 -6.23 3.58 -1.28
CA ASP A 44 -6.46 2.15 -1.09
C ASP A 44 -6.64 1.78 0.39
N SER A 45 -5.99 2.50 1.30
CA SER A 45 -6.20 2.39 2.74
C SER A 45 -7.66 2.70 3.13
N MET A 46 -8.24 3.78 2.59
CA MET A 46 -9.64 4.13 2.83
C MET A 46 -10.59 3.08 2.24
N LYS A 47 -10.31 2.63 1.02
CA LYS A 47 -11.09 1.58 0.37
C LYS A 47 -11.08 0.27 1.16
N ILE A 48 -9.93 -0.13 1.72
CA ILE A 48 -9.86 -1.33 2.57
C ILE A 48 -10.64 -1.13 3.86
N ALA A 49 -10.54 0.04 4.50
CA ALA A 49 -11.30 0.36 5.71
C ALA A 49 -12.82 0.22 5.49
N GLU A 50 -13.32 0.56 4.29
CA GLU A 50 -14.73 0.42 3.92
C GLU A 50 -15.13 -1.03 3.57
N LEU A 51 -14.19 -1.85 3.09
CA LEU A 51 -14.47 -3.21 2.60
C LEU A 51 -14.38 -4.28 3.68
N ILE A 52 -13.64 -4.04 4.78
CA ILE A 52 -13.47 -5.00 5.87
C ILE A 52 -14.51 -4.77 6.98
N SER A 53 -14.90 -5.83 7.67
CA SER A 53 -15.87 -5.77 8.77
C SER A 53 -15.26 -6.15 10.13
N ASN A 54 -14.10 -6.81 10.11
CA ASN A 54 -13.37 -7.16 11.32
C ASN A 54 -12.86 -5.90 12.06
N LYS A 55 -12.68 -6.02 13.38
CA LYS A 55 -12.28 -4.90 14.26
C LYS A 55 -10.82 -4.97 14.71
N LYS A 56 -10.03 -5.91 14.18
CA LYS A 56 -8.66 -6.17 14.64
C LYS A 56 -7.61 -5.58 13.71
N THR A 57 -7.89 -5.50 12.41
CA THR A 57 -7.00 -4.89 11.42
C THR A 57 -6.64 -3.46 11.81
N VAL A 58 -5.34 -3.18 11.92
CA VAL A 58 -4.82 -1.82 11.95
C VAL A 58 -4.33 -1.45 10.55
N ILE A 59 -4.81 -0.32 10.03
CA ILE A 59 -4.36 0.26 8.76
C ILE A 59 -3.26 1.27 9.08
N HIS A 60 -2.04 0.94 8.67
CA HIS A 60 -0.86 1.78 8.91
C HIS A 60 -0.76 2.87 7.85
N PRO A 61 -0.34 4.10 8.24
CA PRO A 61 -0.22 5.20 7.29
C PRO A 61 0.84 4.93 6.23
N GLU A 62 0.59 5.44 5.04
CA GLU A 62 1.50 5.38 3.90
C GLU A 62 2.79 6.13 4.21
N ARG A 63 3.92 5.63 3.70
CA ARG A 63 5.20 6.35 3.81
C ARG A 63 5.23 7.54 2.86
N TYR A 64 4.71 7.36 1.65
CA TYR A 64 4.60 8.39 0.63
C TYR A 64 3.17 8.46 0.12
N LYS A 65 2.58 9.67 0.17
CA LYS A 65 1.33 10.02 -0.52
C LYS A 65 1.68 11.03 -1.59
N LEU A 66 1.61 10.60 -2.85
CA LEU A 66 1.97 11.38 -4.03
C LEU A 66 0.70 11.87 -4.72
N SER A 67 0.73 13.08 -5.27
CA SER A 67 -0.47 13.78 -5.73
C SER A 67 -0.96 13.32 -7.11
N GLU A 68 -0.05 12.87 -7.98
CA GLU A 68 -0.37 12.57 -9.38
C GLU A 68 -0.62 11.08 -9.62
N PRO A 69 -1.66 10.71 -10.41
CA PRO A 69 -2.05 9.31 -10.65
C PRO A 69 -1.15 8.65 -11.71
N MET A 70 0.14 8.53 -11.41
CA MET A 70 1.16 7.96 -12.29
C MET A 70 2.13 7.05 -11.53
N SER A 71 3.17 6.54 -12.20
CA SER A 71 4.20 5.72 -11.53
C SER A 71 4.81 6.48 -10.35
N PRO A 72 5.12 5.82 -9.22
CA PRO A 72 5.70 6.47 -8.05
C PRO A 72 6.90 7.38 -8.33
N HIS A 73 7.86 6.94 -9.17
CA HIS A 73 9.04 7.77 -9.48
C HIS A 73 8.63 9.11 -10.12
N ALA A 74 7.69 9.07 -11.06
CA ALA A 74 7.30 10.24 -11.83
C ALA A 74 6.41 11.18 -10.99
N ALA A 75 5.49 10.62 -10.19
CA ALA A 75 4.69 11.40 -9.26
C ALA A 75 5.58 12.08 -8.20
N ALA A 76 6.57 11.35 -7.67
CA ALA A 76 7.54 11.89 -6.72
C ALA A 76 8.39 13.02 -7.34
N GLN A 77 8.79 12.90 -8.61
CA GLN A 77 9.49 13.96 -9.33
C GLN A 77 8.66 15.25 -9.42
N LEU A 78 7.37 15.15 -9.76
CA LEU A 78 6.46 16.29 -9.82
C LEU A 78 6.20 16.92 -8.45
N ASP A 79 6.05 16.07 -7.42
CA ASP A 79 5.88 16.49 -6.03
C ASP A 79 7.19 16.98 -5.38
N LYS A 80 8.31 16.92 -6.10
CA LYS A 80 9.66 17.24 -5.59
C LYS A 80 10.03 16.43 -4.35
N VAL A 81 9.53 15.20 -4.28
CA VAL A 81 9.83 14.20 -3.26
C VAL A 81 10.89 13.24 -3.80
N ARG A 82 11.89 12.92 -2.97
CA ARG A 82 12.87 11.87 -3.30
C ARG A 82 12.53 10.61 -2.54
N ILE A 83 12.24 9.54 -3.26
CA ILE A 83 12.01 8.21 -2.67
C ILE A 83 13.35 7.49 -2.57
N SER A 84 13.76 7.10 -1.36
CA SER A 84 14.89 6.21 -1.13
C SER A 84 14.39 4.81 -0.75
N PRO A 85 15.00 3.73 -1.27
CA PRO A 85 14.72 2.37 -0.79
C PRO A 85 14.95 2.19 0.72
N ARG A 86 15.76 3.06 1.34
CA ARG A 86 16.03 3.05 2.79
C ARG A 86 14.89 3.64 3.63
N ASP A 87 13.89 4.26 3.01
CA ASP A 87 12.77 4.88 3.72
C ASP A 87 11.69 3.88 4.16
N PHE A 88 11.77 2.65 3.66
CA PHE A 88 10.74 1.63 3.87
C PHE A 88 11.10 0.70 5.02
N GLU A 89 10.77 1.14 6.22
CA GLU A 89 10.74 0.27 7.40
C GLU A 89 9.31 -0.27 7.59
N LEU A 90 9.20 -1.58 7.84
CA LEU A 90 7.90 -2.19 8.10
C LEU A 90 7.28 -1.61 9.38
N PRO A 91 5.96 -1.37 9.41
CA PRO A 91 5.27 -0.96 10.62
C PRO A 91 5.50 -1.93 11.78
N LYS A 92 5.59 -1.37 12.99
CA LYS A 92 5.72 -2.16 14.23
C LYS A 92 4.35 -2.72 14.58
N THR A 93 4.19 -4.03 14.41
CA THR A 93 2.98 -4.76 14.79
C THR A 93 3.34 -6.19 15.22
N GLU A 94 2.58 -6.72 16.18
CA GLU A 94 2.63 -8.13 16.57
C GLU A 94 1.66 -8.99 15.74
N ASN A 95 0.79 -8.35 14.95
CA ASN A 95 -0.19 -9.00 14.09
C ASN A 95 0.43 -9.42 12.73
N LYS A 96 -0.31 -10.20 11.95
CA LYS A 96 0.04 -10.43 10.55
C LYS A 96 -0.04 -9.10 9.79
N LEU A 97 0.79 -8.94 8.76
CA LEU A 97 0.83 -7.71 7.97
C LEU A 97 0.70 -8.02 6.47
N ILE A 98 -0.23 -7.35 5.82
CA ILE A 98 -0.37 -7.28 4.36
C ILE A 98 0.27 -5.99 3.88
N VAL A 99 1.32 -6.11 3.05
CA VAL A 99 1.98 -4.99 2.38
C VAL A 99 1.56 -4.95 0.93
N GLU A 100 0.94 -3.87 0.48
CA GLU A 100 0.50 -3.72 -0.91
C GLU A 100 1.49 -2.89 -1.74
N GLY A 101 1.97 -3.45 -2.84
CA GLY A 101 2.81 -2.74 -3.80
C GLY A 101 2.04 -1.71 -4.65
N ALA A 102 2.71 -0.62 -5.02
CA ALA A 102 2.20 0.37 -5.95
C ALA A 102 2.44 -0.06 -7.41
N GLY A 103 1.43 0.07 -8.27
CA GLY A 103 1.56 -0.27 -9.70
C GLY A 103 1.73 -1.78 -9.96
N GLY A 104 2.43 -2.11 -11.04
CA GLY A 104 2.85 -3.48 -11.38
C GLY A 104 4.26 -3.78 -10.90
N VAL A 105 4.67 -5.05 -10.92
CA VAL A 105 5.97 -5.52 -10.40
C VAL A 105 7.19 -4.85 -11.03
N MET A 106 7.07 -4.37 -12.27
CA MET A 106 8.13 -3.66 -13.01
C MET A 106 7.98 -2.12 -12.98
N VAL A 107 6.99 -1.58 -12.25
CA VAL A 107 6.78 -0.13 -12.17
C VAL A 107 7.90 0.49 -11.32
N PRO A 108 8.59 1.53 -11.81
CA PRO A 108 9.68 2.15 -11.08
C PRO A 108 9.17 2.87 -9.83
N LEU A 109 9.82 2.59 -8.70
CA LEU A 109 9.52 3.20 -7.41
C LEU A 109 10.29 4.52 -7.20
N ASN A 110 11.49 4.60 -7.75
CA ASN A 110 12.47 5.66 -7.56
C ASN A 110 13.31 5.83 -8.83
N ASP A 111 14.12 6.90 -8.86
CA ASP A 111 15.19 7.14 -9.85
C ASP A 111 16.33 6.10 -9.72
#